data_AF-A0A960T0M1-F1
#
_entry.id   AF-A0A960T0M1-F1
#
_cell.length_a   1.000
_cell.length_b   1.000
_cell.length_c   1.000
_cell.angle_alpha   90.00
_cell.angle_beta   90.00
_cell.angle_gamma   90.00
#
_symmetry.space_group_name_H-M   'P 1'
#
loop_
_entity.id
_entity.type
_entity.pdbx_description
1 polymer ?
#
loop_
_entity_poly.entity_id
_entity_poly.type
_entity_poly.pdbx_seq_one_letter_code
_entity_poly.pdbx_strand_id
1 'polypeptide(L)'
;MQAPTHNSRIASFVRGYFARLDELGIASAVLHDWQGAFENELTDVDHVIDACAFPDVARIVSEYCAESGWRMCQVLRHETTAAYCVCSAADDPGCAVALDACSDYQRNGTVLLTAGELLADRRPLPWGGFRLSETSELKYRMIKAAAKRKDAAVIGPELAGYPAVPREACETWLESRWGFRLEQWSVEGLARAFTHLHRKTCNRAGFLQPASLKRIAGRILQPTGLFAILHPGASKELSAGLRDTFGDLYFRRPSMAQGFGARTLLSIIRSTIVFSARPGPFAALCPKSCRMRVSSTDAVSASHEIADFLHRRCHRREHLPTPSPSPCH
;
A
#
# COMPACT_ATOMS: atom_id res chain seq x y z
N MET A 1 -33.49 3.79 3.15
CA MET A 1 -32.19 3.08 3.24
C MET A 1 -31.20 4.01 3.92
N GLN A 2 -30.51 3.55 4.98
CA GLN A 2 -29.42 4.33 5.57
C GLN A 2 -28.25 4.34 4.59
N ALA A 3 -27.53 5.47 4.49
CA ALA A 3 -26.31 5.53 3.70
C ALA A 3 -25.28 4.54 4.27
N PRO A 4 -24.53 3.82 3.41
CA PRO A 4 -23.48 2.91 3.88
C PRO A 4 -22.45 3.68 4.71
N THR A 5 -21.96 3.06 5.78
CA THR A 5 -20.85 3.61 6.56
C THR A 5 -19.59 3.64 5.70
N HIS A 6 -18.65 4.54 6.01
CA HIS A 6 -17.36 4.65 5.33
C HIS A 6 -16.61 3.32 5.24
N ASN A 7 -16.53 2.57 6.36
CA ASN A 7 -15.93 1.23 6.39
C ASN A 7 -16.66 0.24 5.49
N SER A 8 -18.00 0.20 5.51
CA SER A 8 -18.75 -0.74 4.66
C SER A 8 -18.54 -0.48 3.17
N ARG A 9 -18.31 0.79 2.80
CA ARG A 9 -18.01 1.19 1.43
C ARG A 9 -16.60 0.76 1.01
N ILE A 10 -15.60 0.95 1.88
CA ILE A 10 -14.23 0.45 1.66
C ILE A 10 -14.26 -1.08 1.54
N ALA A 11 -14.94 -1.76 2.47
CA ALA A 11 -15.06 -3.21 2.46
C ALA A 11 -15.67 -3.72 1.15
N SER A 12 -16.77 -3.10 0.69
CA SER A 12 -17.39 -3.42 -0.59
C SER A 12 -16.45 -3.23 -1.77
N PHE A 13 -15.69 -2.12 -1.80
CA PHE A 13 -14.71 -1.87 -2.86
C PHE A 13 -13.61 -2.94 -2.88
N VAL A 14 -13.04 -3.29 -1.72
CA VAL A 14 -11.98 -4.29 -1.61
C VAL A 14 -12.48 -5.68 -2.03
N ARG A 15 -13.67 -6.09 -1.56
CA ARG A 15 -14.25 -7.39 -1.93
C ARG A 15 -14.53 -7.48 -3.42
N GLY A 16 -15.10 -6.43 -4.01
CA GLY A 16 -15.33 -6.36 -5.44
C GLY A 16 -14.02 -6.39 -6.25
N TYR A 17 -12.92 -5.83 -5.73
CA TYR A 17 -11.61 -5.91 -6.38
C TYR A 17 -11.12 -7.36 -6.47
N PHE A 18 -11.24 -8.13 -5.39
CA PHE A 18 -10.85 -9.55 -5.42
C PHE A 18 -11.79 -10.41 -6.27
N ALA A 19 -13.09 -10.11 -6.30
CA ALA A 19 -14.01 -10.74 -7.24
C ALA A 19 -13.61 -10.45 -8.70
N ARG A 20 -13.23 -9.20 -9.00
CA ARG A 20 -12.74 -8.79 -10.31
C ARG A 20 -11.48 -9.54 -10.74
N LEU A 21 -10.53 -9.76 -9.82
CA LEU A 21 -9.35 -10.57 -10.12
C LEU A 21 -9.71 -12.01 -10.49
N ASP A 22 -10.69 -12.60 -9.79
CA ASP A 22 -11.17 -13.96 -10.08
C ASP A 22 -11.87 -14.04 -11.45
N GLU A 23 -12.73 -13.07 -11.78
CA GLU A 23 -13.37 -12.95 -13.10
C GLU A 23 -12.36 -12.86 -14.25
N LEU A 24 -11.23 -12.17 -14.01
CA LEU A 24 -10.13 -12.06 -14.97
C LEU A 24 -9.25 -13.32 -15.03
N GLY A 25 -9.53 -14.34 -14.21
CA GLY A 25 -8.71 -15.56 -14.11
C GLY A 25 -7.34 -15.31 -13.49
N ILE A 26 -7.17 -14.21 -12.75
CA ILE A 26 -5.89 -13.82 -12.14
C ILE A 26 -5.78 -14.45 -10.75
N ALA A 27 -4.85 -15.38 -10.60
CA ALA A 27 -4.56 -15.95 -9.29
C ALA A 27 -4.10 -14.84 -8.32
N SER A 28 -4.80 -14.73 -7.19
CA SER A 28 -4.51 -13.76 -6.15
C SER A 28 -4.95 -14.32 -4.80
N ALA A 29 -4.42 -13.76 -3.71
CA ALA A 29 -4.88 -14.06 -2.36
C ALA A 29 -4.61 -12.91 -1.39
N VAL A 30 -5.55 -12.67 -0.47
CA VAL A 30 -5.32 -11.79 0.69
C VAL A 30 -4.30 -12.45 1.61
N LEU A 31 -3.29 -11.69 2.06
CA LEU A 31 -2.19 -12.23 2.86
C LEU A 31 -2.55 -12.42 4.33
N HIS A 32 -3.41 -11.56 4.91
CA HIS A 32 -3.94 -11.70 6.28
C HIS A 32 -5.13 -10.75 6.54
N ASP A 33 -5.69 -10.75 7.76
CA ASP A 33 -6.77 -9.86 8.24
C ASP A 33 -8.08 -9.91 7.42
N TRP A 34 -8.34 -11.05 6.77
CA TRP A 34 -9.53 -11.29 5.93
C TRP A 34 -10.78 -11.71 6.72
N GLN A 35 -10.63 -12.14 7.98
CA GLN A 35 -11.67 -12.80 8.78
C GLN A 35 -12.90 -11.90 9.01
N GLY A 36 -12.67 -10.59 9.19
CA GLY A 36 -13.73 -9.60 9.39
C GLY A 36 -14.34 -9.06 8.10
N ALA A 37 -14.05 -9.68 6.95
CA ALA A 37 -14.51 -9.24 5.63
C ALA A 37 -14.29 -7.74 5.34
N PHE A 38 -13.23 -7.17 5.95
CA PHE A 38 -12.83 -5.77 5.80
C PHE A 38 -13.77 -4.73 6.41
N GLU A 39 -14.69 -5.14 7.30
CA GLU A 39 -15.67 -4.23 7.93
C GLU A 39 -15.09 -3.41 9.10
N ASN A 40 -13.92 -3.80 9.61
CA ASN A 40 -13.20 -3.03 10.63
C ASN A 40 -12.44 -1.86 9.99
N GLU A 41 -11.92 -0.93 10.81
CA GLU A 41 -11.06 0.15 10.32
C GLU A 41 -9.87 -0.43 9.53
N LEU A 42 -9.86 -0.16 8.23
CA LEU A 42 -8.79 -0.59 7.36
C LEU A 42 -7.84 0.56 7.08
N THR A 43 -6.67 0.36 7.67
CA THR A 43 -5.35 0.48 7.07
C THR A 43 -5.32 0.24 5.59
N ASP A 44 -4.56 -0.76 5.20
CA ASP A 44 -4.26 -1.22 3.87
C ASP A 44 -4.60 -2.70 3.73
N VAL A 45 -4.59 -3.19 2.49
CA VAL A 45 -4.86 -4.59 2.20
C VAL A 45 -3.63 -5.22 1.58
N ASP A 46 -2.88 -5.96 2.38
CA ASP A 46 -1.76 -6.80 1.95
C ASP A 46 -2.28 -7.98 1.10
N HIS A 47 -1.91 -8.06 -0.18
CA HIS A 47 -2.29 -9.19 -1.04
C HIS A 47 -1.17 -9.64 -1.97
N VAL A 48 -1.24 -10.91 -2.38
CA VAL A 48 -0.41 -11.48 -3.44
C VAL A 48 -1.20 -11.57 -4.74
N ILE A 49 -0.52 -11.34 -5.86
CA ILE A 49 -1.05 -11.49 -7.22
C ILE A 49 -0.07 -12.31 -8.05
N ASP A 50 -0.58 -13.04 -9.04
CA ASP A 50 0.23 -13.80 -9.98
C ASP A 50 1.38 -12.97 -10.59
N ALA A 51 2.55 -13.59 -10.71
CA ALA A 51 3.76 -12.91 -11.18
C ALA A 51 3.66 -12.41 -12.62
N CYS A 52 2.90 -13.11 -13.49
CA CYS A 52 2.67 -12.68 -14.86
C CYS A 52 1.68 -11.51 -14.93
N ALA A 53 0.76 -11.39 -13.98
CA ALA A 53 -0.20 -10.29 -13.90
C ALA A 53 0.35 -9.04 -13.19
N PHE A 54 1.36 -9.18 -12.32
CA PHE A 54 1.90 -8.06 -11.54
C PHE A 54 2.39 -6.84 -12.35
N PRO A 55 3.04 -6.99 -13.54
CA PRO A 55 3.40 -5.83 -14.36
C PRO A 55 2.22 -4.91 -14.68
N ASP A 56 1.01 -5.49 -14.80
CA ASP A 56 -0.24 -4.80 -15.14
C ASP A 56 -1.04 -4.35 -13.92
N VAL A 57 -0.56 -4.55 -12.68
CA VAL A 57 -1.34 -4.31 -11.46
C VAL A 57 -1.91 -2.88 -11.37
N ALA A 58 -1.15 -1.87 -11.80
CA ALA A 58 -1.61 -0.48 -11.81
C ALA A 58 -2.76 -0.26 -12.81
N ARG A 59 -2.69 -0.92 -13.99
CA ARG A 59 -3.75 -0.86 -14.99
C ARG A 59 -5.01 -1.55 -14.47
N ILE A 60 -4.88 -2.75 -13.93
CA ILE A 60 -5.99 -3.53 -13.36
C ILE A 60 -6.72 -2.74 -12.26
N VAL A 61 -5.95 -2.17 -11.30
CA VAL A 61 -6.54 -1.36 -10.22
C VAL A 61 -7.19 -0.10 -10.77
N SER A 62 -6.60 0.54 -11.78
CA SER A 62 -7.16 1.74 -12.41
C SER A 62 -8.49 1.46 -13.11
N GLU A 63 -8.58 0.36 -13.86
CA GLU A 63 -9.80 -0.06 -14.57
C GLU A 63 -10.92 -0.33 -13.55
N TYR A 64 -10.62 -1.12 -12.51
CA TYR A 64 -11.58 -1.41 -11.44
C TYR A 64 -12.01 -0.14 -10.68
N CYS A 65 -11.09 0.79 -10.42
CA CYS A 65 -11.43 2.09 -9.83
C CYS A 65 -12.48 2.81 -10.67
N ALA A 66 -12.25 2.92 -11.98
CA ALA A 66 -13.17 3.60 -12.88
C ALA A 66 -14.55 2.93 -12.93
N GLU A 67 -14.59 1.59 -12.97
CA GLU A 67 -15.83 0.80 -12.95
C GLU A 67 -16.61 0.96 -11.64
N SER A 68 -15.91 1.18 -10.52
CA SER A 68 -16.51 1.20 -9.18
C SER A 68 -16.85 2.60 -8.65
N GLY A 69 -16.57 3.67 -9.40
CA GLY A 69 -16.74 5.04 -8.94
C GLY A 69 -15.64 5.48 -7.95
N TRP A 70 -14.42 5.01 -8.17
CA TRP A 70 -13.21 5.33 -7.42
C TRP A 70 -12.13 5.92 -8.32
N ARG A 71 -11.11 6.50 -7.71
CA ARG A 71 -9.91 7.04 -8.36
C ARG A 71 -8.69 6.31 -7.83
N MET A 72 -7.76 5.95 -8.71
CA MET A 72 -6.41 5.60 -8.30
C MET A 72 -5.56 6.86 -8.20
N CYS A 73 -5.22 7.27 -6.99
CA CYS A 73 -4.56 8.54 -6.68
C CYS A 73 -3.03 8.43 -6.66
N GLN A 74 -2.48 7.25 -6.35
CA GLN A 74 -1.04 7.06 -6.25
C GLN A 74 -0.64 5.59 -6.41
N VAL A 75 0.55 5.35 -6.98
CA VAL A 75 1.21 4.03 -6.95
C VAL A 75 2.62 4.19 -6.35
N LEU A 76 2.87 3.53 -5.22
CA LEU A 76 4.18 3.49 -4.57
C LEU A 76 4.84 2.11 -4.76
N ARG A 77 5.80 2.04 -5.69
CA ARG A 77 6.60 0.83 -5.89
C ARG A 77 7.71 0.75 -4.83
N HIS A 78 7.51 -0.09 -3.82
CA HIS A 78 8.35 -0.14 -2.62
C HIS A 78 9.33 -1.32 -2.56
N GLU A 79 9.08 -2.33 -3.38
CA GLU A 79 10.07 -3.31 -3.85
C GLU A 79 9.94 -3.47 -5.38
N THR A 80 10.72 -4.34 -6.01
CA THR A 80 10.65 -4.61 -7.46
C THR A 80 9.36 -5.33 -7.86
N THR A 81 8.85 -6.18 -6.96
CA THR A 81 7.62 -6.97 -7.13
C THR A 81 6.52 -6.53 -6.19
N ALA A 82 6.55 -5.27 -5.70
CA ALA A 82 5.52 -4.76 -4.79
C ALA A 82 5.06 -3.34 -5.18
N ALA A 83 3.75 -3.15 -5.22
CA ALA A 83 3.08 -1.92 -5.64
C ALA A 83 1.96 -1.58 -4.66
N TYR A 84 2.07 -0.40 -4.06
CA TYR A 84 1.09 0.14 -3.13
C TYR A 84 0.16 1.10 -3.87
N CYS A 85 -1.05 0.66 -4.19
CA CYS A 85 -2.02 1.42 -4.98
C CYS A 85 -3.02 2.13 -4.07
N VAL A 86 -2.90 3.45 -3.93
CA VAL A 86 -3.79 4.28 -3.12
C VAL A 86 -5.02 4.67 -3.93
N CYS A 87 -6.19 4.28 -3.46
CA CYS A 87 -7.48 4.49 -4.10
C CYS A 87 -8.37 5.36 -3.20
N SER A 88 -9.19 6.23 -3.79
CA SER A 88 -10.19 7.03 -3.07
C SER A 88 -11.52 7.07 -3.83
N ALA A 89 -12.65 7.16 -3.14
CA ALA A 89 -13.94 7.30 -3.78
C ALA A 89 -14.04 8.61 -4.60
N ALA A 90 -14.84 8.58 -5.67
CA ALA A 90 -14.96 9.73 -6.58
C ALA A 90 -15.71 10.92 -5.95
N ASP A 91 -16.70 10.63 -5.12
CA ASP A 91 -17.59 11.56 -4.42
C ASP A 91 -17.13 11.88 -2.99
N ASP A 92 -16.22 11.10 -2.41
CA ASP A 92 -15.64 11.35 -1.08
C ASP A 92 -14.14 10.99 -1.07
N PRO A 93 -13.24 11.98 -1.26
CA PRO A 93 -11.80 11.75 -1.20
C PRO A 93 -11.29 11.23 0.15
N GLY A 94 -12.05 11.41 1.24
CA GLY A 94 -11.71 10.84 2.55
C GLY A 94 -12.02 9.34 2.65
N CYS A 95 -12.87 8.81 1.77
CA CYS A 95 -13.09 7.38 1.61
C CYS A 95 -11.98 6.76 0.78
N ALA A 96 -10.98 6.21 1.46
CA ALA A 96 -9.75 5.75 0.84
C ALA A 96 -9.28 4.40 1.37
N VAL A 97 -8.57 3.67 0.52
CA VAL A 97 -7.90 2.40 0.85
C VAL A 97 -6.69 2.19 -0.06
N ALA A 98 -5.67 1.52 0.43
CA ALA A 98 -4.54 1.07 -0.35
C ALA A 98 -4.55 -0.43 -0.53
N LEU A 99 -4.34 -0.84 -1.77
CA LEU A 99 -4.12 -2.21 -2.16
C LEU A 99 -2.61 -2.42 -2.24
N ASP A 100 -2.04 -3.14 -1.27
CA ASP A 100 -0.61 -3.45 -1.20
C ASP A 100 -0.34 -4.79 -1.89
N ALA A 101 -0.21 -4.72 -3.21
CA ALA A 101 0.01 -5.87 -4.06
C ALA A 101 1.48 -6.25 -4.08
N CYS A 102 1.78 -7.55 -3.98
CA CYS A 102 3.07 -8.08 -4.39
C CYS A 102 2.93 -9.35 -5.24
N SER A 103 3.87 -9.61 -6.15
CA SER A 103 3.99 -10.97 -6.72
C SER A 103 4.81 -11.86 -5.81
N ASP A 104 6.01 -11.41 -5.45
CA ASP A 104 6.83 -12.06 -4.44
C ASP A 104 6.88 -11.19 -3.19
N TYR A 105 6.78 -11.84 -2.02
CA TYR A 105 7.04 -11.16 -0.76
C TYR A 105 8.54 -10.95 -0.61
N GLN A 106 8.97 -9.71 -0.81
CA GLN A 106 10.38 -9.32 -0.78
C GLN A 106 10.68 -8.34 0.36
N ARG A 107 11.95 -8.32 0.75
CA ARG A 107 12.49 -7.25 1.59
C ARG A 107 13.92 -6.94 1.23
N ASN A 108 14.21 -5.65 1.02
CA ASN A 108 15.54 -5.18 0.62
C ASN A 108 16.08 -5.90 -0.62
N GLY A 109 15.19 -6.24 -1.57
CA GLY A 109 15.50 -7.02 -2.77
C GLY A 109 15.79 -8.51 -2.54
N THR A 110 15.55 -9.04 -1.35
CA THR A 110 15.61 -10.49 -1.07
C THR A 110 14.21 -11.08 -1.15
N VAL A 111 14.02 -12.12 -1.96
CA VAL A 111 12.76 -12.88 -2.03
C VAL A 111 12.63 -13.78 -0.81
N LEU A 112 11.62 -13.51 0.01
CA LEU A 112 11.34 -14.27 1.23
C LEU A 112 10.35 -15.40 0.96
N LEU A 113 9.31 -15.11 0.19
CA LEU A 113 8.32 -16.07 -0.33
C LEU A 113 7.97 -15.68 -1.77
N THR A 114 7.91 -16.66 -2.66
CA THR A 114 7.51 -16.45 -4.06
C THR A 114 5.99 -16.38 -4.21
N ALA A 115 5.51 -15.83 -5.33
CA ALA A 115 4.10 -15.87 -5.72
C ALA A 115 3.54 -17.29 -5.67
N GLY A 116 4.27 -18.26 -6.22
CA GLY A 116 3.88 -19.66 -6.24
C GLY A 116 3.75 -20.27 -4.84
N GLU A 117 4.69 -19.99 -3.94
CA GLU A 117 4.61 -20.45 -2.53
C GLU A 117 3.39 -19.87 -1.81
N LEU A 118 3.06 -18.60 -2.05
CA LEU A 118 1.93 -17.93 -1.42
C LEU A 118 0.58 -18.39 -2.00
N LEU A 119 0.49 -18.51 -3.33
CA LEU A 119 -0.75 -18.87 -4.03
C LEU A 119 -1.05 -20.38 -4.00
N ALA A 120 -0.10 -21.21 -3.56
CA ALA A 120 -0.29 -22.64 -3.39
C ALA A 120 -1.43 -22.93 -2.41
N ASP A 121 -2.37 -23.78 -2.86
CA ASP A 121 -3.53 -24.24 -2.07
C ASP A 121 -4.37 -23.12 -1.45
N ARG A 122 -4.39 -21.94 -2.09
CA ARG A 122 -5.22 -20.80 -1.67
C ARG A 122 -6.68 -21.24 -1.45
N ARG A 123 -7.33 -20.66 -0.46
CA ARG A 123 -8.69 -21.05 -0.05
C ARG A 123 -9.69 -19.97 -0.48
N PRO A 124 -10.86 -20.34 -1.00
CA PRO A 124 -11.89 -19.37 -1.34
C PRO A 124 -12.38 -18.66 -0.07
N LEU A 125 -12.74 -17.39 -0.23
CA LEU A 125 -13.36 -16.59 0.83
C LEU A 125 -14.88 -16.56 0.66
N PRO A 126 -15.67 -16.52 1.76
CA PRO A 126 -17.14 -16.56 1.68
C PRO A 126 -17.77 -15.42 0.88
N TRP A 127 -17.02 -14.34 0.68
CA TRP A 127 -17.47 -13.11 0.03
C TRP A 127 -16.83 -12.86 -1.34
N GLY A 128 -16.12 -13.85 -1.88
CA GLY A 128 -15.42 -13.77 -3.17
C GLY A 128 -13.90 -13.67 -3.04
N GLY A 129 -13.17 -14.07 -4.08
CA GLY A 129 -11.71 -14.13 -4.04
C GLY A 129 -11.14 -15.21 -3.12
N PHE A 130 -9.87 -15.07 -2.76
CA PHE A 130 -9.13 -16.11 -2.05
C PHE A 130 -8.26 -15.53 -0.92
N ARG A 131 -7.97 -16.37 0.06
CA ARG A 131 -6.95 -16.18 1.10
C ARG A 131 -5.85 -17.22 0.94
N LEU A 132 -4.73 -17.01 1.63
CA LEU A 132 -3.69 -18.02 1.76
C LEU A 132 -4.22 -19.31 2.40
N SER A 133 -3.57 -20.43 2.07
CA SER A 133 -3.67 -21.64 2.89
C SER A 133 -3.11 -21.36 4.29
N GLU A 134 -3.55 -22.10 5.32
CA GLU A 134 -3.05 -21.89 6.69
C GLU A 134 -1.53 -22.06 6.78
N THR A 135 -0.96 -23.01 6.02
CA THR A 135 0.48 -23.22 5.94
C THR A 135 1.20 -22.03 5.30
N SER A 136 0.70 -21.49 4.18
CA SER A 136 1.31 -20.34 3.53
C SER A 136 1.14 -19.06 4.35
N GLU A 137 -0.02 -18.88 5.00
CA GLU A 137 -0.28 -17.78 5.93
C GLU A 137 0.70 -17.82 7.11
N LEU A 138 0.88 -18.98 7.74
CA LEU A 138 1.81 -19.12 8.86
C LEU A 138 3.27 -18.80 8.47
N LYS A 139 3.73 -19.33 7.32
CA LYS A 139 5.07 -19.00 6.78
C LYS A 139 5.22 -17.49 6.55
N TYR A 140 4.22 -16.87 5.94
CA TYR A 140 4.18 -15.43 5.70
C TYR A 140 4.20 -14.62 7.00
N ARG A 141 3.34 -14.94 7.97
CA ARG A 141 3.28 -14.26 9.28
C ARG A 141 4.60 -14.39 10.03
N MET A 142 5.18 -15.60 10.08
CA MET A 142 6.48 -15.88 10.70
C MET A 142 7.60 -15.02 10.10
N ILE A 143 7.75 -15.02 8.77
CA ILE A 143 8.85 -14.29 8.13
C ILE A 143 8.61 -12.77 8.12
N LYS A 144 7.36 -12.29 7.99
CA LYS A 144 7.00 -10.87 8.14
C LYS A 144 7.33 -10.38 9.55
N ALA A 145 7.01 -11.16 10.58
CA ALA A 145 7.28 -10.85 11.98
C ALA A 145 8.79 -10.73 12.24
N ALA A 146 9.56 -11.74 11.85
CA ALA A 146 11.02 -11.74 11.96
C ALA A 146 11.66 -10.56 11.22
N ALA A 147 11.27 -10.35 9.97
CA ALA A 147 11.79 -9.28 9.16
C ALA A 147 11.51 -7.91 9.79
N LYS A 148 10.28 -7.68 10.29
CA LYS A 148 9.87 -6.42 10.95
C LYS A 148 10.31 -6.32 12.42
N ARG A 149 11.05 -7.29 12.97
CA ARG A 149 11.47 -7.35 14.38
C ARG A 149 10.28 -7.18 15.33
N LYS A 150 9.17 -7.86 15.03
CA LYS A 150 8.02 -7.89 15.94
C LYS A 150 8.43 -8.56 17.25
N ASP A 151 7.81 -8.12 18.34
CA ASP A 151 7.99 -8.75 19.63
C ASP A 151 7.32 -10.13 19.63
N ALA A 152 8.08 -11.17 19.95
CA ALA A 152 7.60 -12.53 20.02
C ALA A 152 6.54 -12.71 21.12
N ALA A 153 6.56 -11.90 22.18
CA ALA A 153 5.53 -11.93 23.21
C ALA A 153 4.17 -11.44 22.68
N VAL A 154 4.18 -10.55 21.68
CA VAL A 154 2.96 -9.97 21.09
C VAL A 154 2.36 -10.89 20.04
N ILE A 155 3.17 -11.37 19.09
CA ILE A 155 2.67 -12.19 17.97
C ILE A 155 2.73 -13.69 18.24
N GLY A 156 3.51 -14.12 19.24
CA GLY A 156 3.74 -15.53 19.54
C GLY A 156 2.48 -16.32 19.87
N PRO A 157 1.54 -15.81 20.69
CA PRO A 157 0.29 -16.52 20.98
C PRO A 157 -0.52 -16.84 19.71
N GLU A 158 -0.56 -15.91 18.76
CA GLU A 158 -1.23 -16.11 17.48
C GLU A 158 -0.53 -17.20 16.65
N LEU A 159 0.80 -17.11 16.49
CA LEU A 159 1.57 -18.09 15.71
C LEU A 159 1.53 -19.49 16.32
N ALA A 160 1.57 -19.59 17.64
CA ALA A 160 1.47 -20.85 18.37
C ALA A 160 0.06 -21.46 18.31
N GLY A 161 -0.96 -20.63 18.07
CA GLY A 161 -2.37 -21.05 17.93
C GLY A 161 -2.69 -21.78 16.63
N TYR A 162 -1.77 -21.82 15.66
CA TYR A 162 -1.98 -22.57 14.41
C TYR A 162 -2.01 -24.09 14.66
N PRO A 163 -2.79 -24.86 13.87
CA PRO A 163 -2.83 -26.31 13.98
C PRO A 163 -1.46 -26.97 13.79
N ALA A 164 -1.29 -28.20 14.29
CA ALA A 164 -0.01 -28.92 14.26
C ALA A 164 0.54 -29.07 12.83
N VAL A 165 -0.31 -29.44 11.87
CA VAL A 165 0.10 -29.69 10.48
C VAL A 165 0.72 -28.45 9.80
N PRO A 166 0.08 -27.26 9.79
CA PRO A 166 0.73 -26.02 9.34
C PRO A 166 2.03 -25.71 10.08
N ARG A 167 2.10 -25.96 11.41
CA ARG A 167 3.30 -25.69 12.22
C ARG A 167 4.47 -26.59 11.80
N GLU A 168 4.27 -27.89 11.69
CA GLU A 168 5.28 -28.86 11.22
C GLU A 168 5.78 -28.52 9.80
N ALA A 169 4.86 -28.15 8.91
CA ALA A 169 5.21 -27.71 7.56
C ALA A 169 6.00 -26.38 7.56
N CYS A 170 5.73 -25.48 8.50
CA CYS A 170 6.50 -24.25 8.67
C CYS A 170 7.88 -24.53 9.27
N GLU A 171 8.00 -25.42 10.25
CA GLU A 171 9.28 -25.86 10.83
C GLU A 171 10.19 -26.48 9.77
N THR A 172 9.64 -27.41 8.98
CA THR A 172 10.36 -28.05 7.87
C THR A 172 10.85 -27.01 6.86
N TRP A 173 10.01 -26.04 6.53
CA TRP A 173 10.38 -24.94 5.64
C TRP A 173 11.45 -24.01 6.23
N LEU A 174 11.41 -23.73 7.55
CA LEU A 174 12.44 -22.96 8.23
C LEU A 174 13.80 -23.68 8.21
N GLU A 175 13.80 -24.98 8.44
CA GLU A 175 15.00 -25.80 8.41
C GLU A 175 15.57 -25.87 6.98
N SER A 176 14.72 -26.20 6.00
CA SER A 176 15.17 -26.39 4.61
C SER A 176 15.63 -25.09 3.94
N ARG A 177 14.91 -23.98 4.16
CA ARG A 177 15.18 -22.71 3.47
C ARG A 177 16.16 -21.82 4.22
N TRP A 178 16.10 -21.84 5.55
CA TRP A 178 16.84 -20.88 6.39
C TRP A 178 17.88 -21.55 7.30
N GLY A 179 17.99 -22.88 7.25
CA GLY A 179 18.91 -23.64 8.10
C GLY A 179 18.62 -23.44 9.59
N PHE A 180 17.34 -23.25 9.94
CA PHE A 180 16.92 -22.98 11.31
C PHE A 180 15.88 -23.99 11.76
N ARG A 181 16.21 -24.76 12.79
CA ARG A 181 15.27 -25.67 13.44
C ARG A 181 14.58 -24.95 14.60
N LEU A 182 13.27 -24.79 14.50
CA LEU A 182 12.45 -24.24 15.58
C LEU A 182 12.11 -25.38 16.56
N GLU A 183 12.68 -25.33 17.77
CA GLU A 183 12.49 -26.38 18.77
C GLU A 183 11.11 -26.33 19.45
N GLN A 184 10.58 -25.12 19.64
CA GLN A 184 9.32 -24.90 20.32
C GLN A 184 8.67 -23.59 19.87
N TRP A 185 7.33 -23.57 19.85
CA TRP A 185 6.53 -22.37 19.57
C TRP A 185 6.33 -21.47 20.80
N SER A 186 7.26 -21.53 21.76
CA SER A 186 7.27 -20.62 22.91
C SER A 186 7.76 -19.23 22.49
N VAL A 187 7.52 -18.23 23.34
CA VAL A 187 8.02 -16.86 23.14
C VAL A 187 9.54 -16.85 22.95
N GLU A 188 10.27 -17.63 23.74
CA GLU A 188 11.73 -17.75 23.64
C GLU A 188 12.17 -18.42 22.34
N GLY A 189 11.48 -19.48 21.92
CA GLY A 189 11.76 -20.17 20.66
C GLY A 189 11.55 -19.26 19.45
N LEU A 190 10.42 -18.54 19.43
CA LEU A 190 10.10 -17.57 18.40
C LEU A 190 11.05 -16.37 18.41
N ALA A 191 11.46 -15.87 19.58
CA ALA A 191 12.45 -14.80 19.69
C ALA A 191 13.82 -15.20 19.10
N ARG A 192 14.25 -16.44 19.33
CA ARG A 192 15.47 -17.00 18.69
C ARG A 192 15.30 -17.07 17.18
N ALA A 193 14.17 -17.61 16.71
CA ALA A 193 13.85 -17.71 15.29
C ALA A 193 13.85 -16.32 14.61
N PHE A 194 13.16 -15.34 15.20
CA PHE A 194 13.09 -13.98 14.68
C PHE A 194 14.47 -13.33 14.61
N THR A 195 15.32 -13.53 15.62
CA THR A 195 16.68 -13.00 15.62
C THR A 195 17.55 -13.63 14.52
N HIS A 196 17.43 -14.94 14.31
CA HIS A 196 18.14 -15.65 13.24
C HIS A 196 17.67 -15.20 11.85
N LEU A 197 16.36 -15.25 11.61
CA LEU A 197 15.73 -14.86 10.35
C LEU A 197 15.95 -13.38 10.05
N HIS A 198 15.91 -12.50 11.05
CA HIS A 198 16.18 -11.07 10.84
C HIS A 198 17.58 -10.84 10.28
N ARG A 199 18.62 -11.49 10.81
CA ARG A 199 19.98 -11.41 10.26
C ARG A 199 20.06 -11.86 8.80
N LYS A 200 19.28 -12.87 8.41
CA LYS A 200 19.25 -13.37 7.03
C LYS A 200 18.46 -12.45 6.09
N THR A 201 17.41 -11.81 6.59
CA THR A 201 16.50 -10.98 5.78
C THR A 201 16.84 -9.49 5.76
N CYS A 202 17.74 -9.02 6.64
CA CYS A 202 18.15 -7.61 6.69
C CYS A 202 19.29 -7.25 5.72
N ASN A 203 19.94 -8.26 5.12
CA ASN A 203 21.02 -8.03 4.16
C ASN A 203 20.52 -7.30 2.92
N ARG A 204 21.12 -6.13 2.62
CA ARG A 204 20.77 -5.27 1.48
C ARG A 204 21.44 -5.70 0.17
N ALA A 205 21.73 -6.98 0.00
CA ALA A 205 22.43 -7.47 -1.19
C ALA A 205 21.73 -7.06 -2.50
N GLY A 206 20.39 -6.93 -2.48
CA GLY A 206 19.59 -6.46 -3.62
C GLY A 206 19.65 -4.96 -3.93
N PHE A 207 20.27 -4.11 -3.09
CA PHE A 207 20.32 -2.65 -3.32
C PHE A 207 21.19 -2.28 -4.53
N LEU A 208 22.19 -3.11 -4.85
CA LEU A 208 23.08 -2.90 -5.99
C LEU A 208 22.53 -3.47 -7.31
N GLN A 209 21.35 -4.12 -7.29
CA GLN A 209 20.75 -4.61 -8.52
C GLN A 209 20.26 -3.43 -9.39
N PRO A 210 20.43 -3.48 -10.72
CA PRO A 210 20.01 -2.41 -11.63
C PRO A 210 18.55 -2.00 -11.47
N ALA A 211 17.64 -2.96 -11.22
CA ALA A 211 16.22 -2.70 -10.99
C ALA A 211 15.98 -1.85 -9.72
N SER A 212 16.70 -2.13 -8.63
CA SER A 212 16.64 -1.36 -7.38
C SER A 212 17.14 0.07 -7.58
N LEU A 213 18.25 0.24 -8.30
CA LEU A 213 18.81 1.58 -8.62
C LEU A 213 17.87 2.37 -9.53
N LYS A 214 17.34 1.75 -10.59
CA LYS A 214 16.34 2.36 -11.48
C LYS A 214 15.12 2.85 -10.68
N ARG A 215 14.63 2.05 -9.73
CA ARG A 215 13.51 2.41 -8.85
C ARG A 215 13.85 3.60 -7.94
N ILE A 216 15.03 3.63 -7.33
CA ILE A 216 15.46 4.74 -6.46
C ILE A 216 15.62 6.03 -7.27
N ALA A 217 16.29 5.96 -8.43
CA ALA A 217 16.42 7.09 -9.34
C ALA A 217 15.03 7.58 -9.80
N GLY A 218 14.13 6.66 -10.14
CA GLY A 218 12.74 6.96 -10.49
C GLY A 218 12.00 7.72 -9.40
N ARG A 219 12.19 7.38 -8.12
CA ARG A 219 11.59 8.12 -6.98
C ARG A 219 12.12 9.54 -6.83
N ILE A 220 13.37 9.78 -7.19
CA ILE A 220 13.99 11.12 -7.12
C ILE A 220 13.54 11.97 -8.31
N LEU A 221 13.57 11.40 -9.52
CA LEU A 221 13.22 12.10 -10.76
C LEU A 221 11.71 12.30 -10.92
N GLN A 222 10.92 11.36 -10.40
CA GLN A 222 9.47 11.41 -10.37
C GLN A 222 8.98 11.15 -8.94
N PRO A 223 9.08 12.15 -8.05
CA PRO A 223 8.54 12.04 -6.71
C PRO A 223 7.05 11.70 -6.74
N THR A 224 6.57 11.13 -5.64
CA THR A 224 5.18 10.73 -5.42
C THR A 224 4.42 11.72 -4.53
N GLY A 225 5.13 12.51 -3.71
CA GLY A 225 4.54 13.57 -2.88
C GLY A 225 4.06 14.77 -3.69
N LEU A 226 3.31 15.66 -3.04
CA LEU A 226 2.68 16.82 -3.66
C LEU A 226 2.99 18.09 -2.85
N PHE A 227 3.26 19.18 -3.53
CA PHE A 227 3.27 20.52 -2.96
C PHE A 227 2.00 21.26 -3.39
N ALA A 228 1.05 21.35 -2.46
CA ALA A 228 -0.23 22.02 -2.65
C ALA A 228 -0.13 23.46 -2.13
N ILE A 229 -0.23 24.42 -3.04
CA ILE A 229 -0.17 25.84 -2.76
C ILE A 229 -1.60 26.34 -2.54
N LEU A 230 -1.94 26.67 -1.31
CA LEU A 230 -3.24 27.22 -0.93
C LEU A 230 -3.29 28.73 -1.21
N HIS A 231 -4.49 29.30 -1.31
CA HIS A 231 -4.64 30.74 -1.52
C HIS A 231 -4.07 31.56 -0.33
N PRO A 232 -3.56 32.79 -0.57
CA PRO A 232 -3.09 33.68 0.49
C PRO A 232 -4.25 34.11 1.40
N GLY A 233 -4.35 33.51 2.58
CA GLY A 233 -5.49 33.72 3.49
C GLY A 233 -6.31 32.46 3.74
N ALA A 234 -5.87 31.30 3.24
CA ALA A 234 -6.43 30.00 3.59
C ALA A 234 -6.68 29.87 5.10
N SER A 235 -7.92 29.54 5.46
CA SER A 235 -8.33 29.45 6.85
C SER A 235 -7.65 28.27 7.56
N LYS A 236 -7.63 28.31 8.90
CA LYS A 236 -7.11 27.19 9.69
C LYS A 236 -7.99 25.95 9.50
N GLU A 237 -9.29 26.16 9.31
CA GLU A 237 -10.33 25.17 9.09
C GLU A 237 -10.11 24.43 7.77
N LEU A 238 -9.82 25.16 6.68
CA LEU A 238 -9.45 24.56 5.38
C LEU A 238 -8.21 23.67 5.55
N SER A 239 -7.18 24.18 6.21
CA SER A 239 -5.92 23.45 6.41
C SER A 239 -6.10 22.21 7.29
N ALA A 240 -6.98 22.27 8.29
CA ALA A 240 -7.33 21.14 9.14
C ALA A 240 -8.14 20.09 8.37
N GLY A 241 -9.20 20.49 7.68
CA GLY A 241 -10.03 19.56 6.89
C GLY A 241 -9.25 18.84 5.79
N LEU A 242 -8.32 19.53 5.12
CA LEU A 242 -7.39 18.90 4.17
C LEU A 242 -6.44 17.91 4.86
N ARG A 243 -5.94 18.25 6.06
CA ARG A 243 -5.08 17.33 6.81
C ARG A 243 -5.84 16.08 7.22
N ASP A 244 -7.08 16.23 7.65
CA ASP A 244 -7.91 15.12 8.10
C ASP A 244 -8.25 14.22 6.90
N THR A 245 -8.70 14.81 5.78
CA THR A 245 -9.01 14.06 4.54
C THR A 245 -7.80 13.27 4.01
N PHE A 246 -6.61 13.90 3.99
CA PHE A 246 -5.41 13.29 3.44
C PHE A 246 -4.50 12.64 4.49
N GLY A 247 -4.90 12.65 5.75
CA GLY A 247 -4.18 12.00 6.85
C GLY A 247 -4.14 10.49 6.67
N ASP A 248 -5.27 9.95 6.19
CA ASP A 248 -5.46 8.53 5.95
C ASP A 248 -5.03 8.10 4.54
N LEU A 249 -4.88 9.05 3.60
CA LEU A 249 -4.41 8.80 2.24
C LEU A 249 -2.89 8.58 2.14
N TYR A 250 -2.31 7.74 3.01
CA TYR A 250 -0.96 7.14 2.93
C TYR A 250 0.24 8.03 2.58
N PHE A 251 0.07 9.35 2.65
CA PHE A 251 1.18 10.26 2.70
C PHE A 251 1.81 10.08 4.06
N ARG A 252 3.12 9.77 4.10
CA ARG A 252 3.80 9.37 5.33
C ARG A 252 3.49 10.27 6.53
N ARG A 253 3.30 11.57 6.30
CA ARG A 253 2.72 12.59 7.21
C ARG A 253 2.24 13.80 6.39
N PRO A 254 0.97 14.25 6.39
CA PRO A 254 0.64 15.58 5.91
C PRO A 254 1.40 16.64 6.72
N SER A 255 1.96 17.65 6.08
CA SER A 255 2.74 18.68 6.77
C SER A 255 2.43 20.08 6.25
N MET A 256 2.43 21.04 7.17
CA MET A 256 2.38 22.46 6.84
C MET A 256 3.80 22.99 6.71
N ALA A 257 4.07 23.72 5.63
CA ALA A 257 5.33 24.43 5.45
C ALA A 257 5.06 25.93 5.26
N GLN A 258 5.91 26.77 5.85
CA GLN A 258 5.89 28.22 5.61
C GLN A 258 6.31 28.59 4.18
N GLY A 259 6.98 27.66 3.47
CA GLY A 259 7.35 27.76 2.06
C GLY A 259 8.13 26.55 1.57
N PHE A 260 8.51 26.57 0.29
CA PHE A 260 9.31 25.51 -0.32
C PHE A 260 10.81 25.65 0.00
N GLY A 261 11.44 24.57 0.45
CA GLY A 261 12.88 24.48 0.70
C GLY A 261 13.40 23.04 0.66
N ALA A 262 14.67 22.82 1.02
CA ALA A 262 15.30 21.49 0.95
C ALA A 262 14.56 20.41 1.76
N ARG A 263 14.06 20.74 2.96
CA ARG A 263 13.24 19.83 3.77
C ARG A 263 11.93 19.46 3.08
N THR A 264 11.24 20.43 2.47
CA THR A 264 10.01 20.23 1.68
C THR A 264 10.25 19.32 0.48
N LEU A 265 11.37 19.51 -0.24
CA LEU A 265 11.75 18.63 -1.35
C LEU A 265 11.99 17.19 -0.88
N LEU A 266 12.71 17.00 0.23
CA LEU A 266 12.92 15.67 0.82
C LEU A 266 11.60 15.01 1.26
N SER A 267 10.66 15.78 1.82
CA SER A 267 9.32 15.30 2.15
C SER A 267 8.57 14.83 0.90
N ILE A 268 8.60 15.62 -0.18
CA ILE A 268 7.95 15.25 -1.45
C ILE A 268 8.52 13.95 -2.03
N ILE A 269 9.85 13.78 -1.98
CA ILE A 269 10.52 12.52 -2.38
C ILE A 269 10.06 11.34 -1.51
N ARG A 270 9.69 11.59 -0.25
CA ARG A 270 9.22 10.57 0.71
C ARG A 270 7.72 10.32 0.67
N SER A 271 7.03 10.68 -0.41
CA SER A 271 5.56 10.58 -0.53
C SER A 271 4.82 11.37 0.56
N THR A 272 5.12 12.66 0.72
CA THR A 272 4.37 13.55 1.62
C THR A 272 3.59 14.60 0.82
N ILE A 273 2.31 14.86 1.17
CA ILE A 273 1.66 16.12 0.80
C ILE A 273 2.15 17.22 1.75
N VAL A 274 2.64 18.29 1.15
CA VAL A 274 3.01 19.52 1.85
C VAL A 274 2.06 20.62 1.41
N PHE A 275 1.35 21.20 2.38
CA PHE A 275 0.48 22.35 2.18
C PHE A 275 1.22 23.63 2.52
N SER A 276 1.05 24.67 1.71
CA SER A 276 1.60 25.99 2.00
C SER A 276 0.76 27.11 1.40
N ALA A 277 0.53 28.17 2.17
CA ALA A 277 -0.12 29.39 1.68
C ALA A 277 0.84 30.29 0.88
N ARG A 278 2.16 30.01 0.93
CA ARG A 278 3.19 30.79 0.24
C ARG A 278 4.16 29.85 -0.46
N PRO A 279 4.32 29.92 -1.79
CA PRO A 279 5.24 29.03 -2.49
C PRO A 279 6.70 29.17 -2.02
N GLY A 280 7.13 30.40 -1.68
CA GLY A 280 8.53 30.72 -1.41
C GLY A 280 9.37 30.80 -2.70
N PRO A 281 10.59 31.38 -2.63
CA PRO A 281 11.41 31.66 -3.82
C PRO A 281 11.88 30.37 -4.53
N PHE A 282 12.02 29.28 -3.79
CA PHE A 282 12.50 27.99 -4.33
C PHE A 282 11.39 27.10 -4.89
N ALA A 283 10.12 27.52 -4.89
CA ALA A 283 9.02 26.69 -5.42
C ALA A 283 9.20 26.34 -6.91
N ALA A 284 9.98 27.12 -7.66
CA ALA A 284 10.34 26.82 -9.03
C ALA A 284 11.19 25.53 -9.18
N LEU A 285 11.90 25.13 -8.12
CA LEU A 285 12.69 23.88 -8.08
C LEU A 285 11.81 22.65 -7.85
N CYS A 286 10.55 22.81 -7.43
CA CYS A 286 9.61 21.71 -7.35
C CYS A 286 9.20 21.27 -8.76
N PRO A 287 9.31 19.98 -9.11
CA PRO A 287 8.84 19.50 -10.41
C PRO A 287 7.39 19.92 -10.66
N LYS A 288 7.08 20.41 -11.87
CA LYS A 288 5.73 20.90 -12.22
C LYS A 288 4.65 19.83 -11.97
N SER A 289 4.97 18.56 -12.19
CA SER A 289 4.10 17.41 -11.90
C SER A 289 3.82 17.19 -10.41
N CYS A 290 4.65 17.75 -9.53
CA CYS A 290 4.54 17.62 -8.07
C CYS A 290 4.00 18.89 -7.42
N ARG A 291 3.57 19.88 -8.20
CA ARG A 291 3.14 21.19 -7.70
C ARG A 291 1.76 21.53 -8.23
N MET A 292 0.88 21.95 -7.32
CA MET A 292 -0.48 22.34 -7.63
C MET A 292 -0.82 23.63 -6.89
N ARG A 293 -1.61 24.51 -7.52
CA ARG A 293 -2.30 25.59 -6.82
C ARG A 293 -3.73 25.13 -6.61
N VAL A 294 -4.20 25.23 -5.37
CA VAL A 294 -5.58 24.91 -4.99
C VAL A 294 -6.40 26.18 -5.11
N SER A 295 -7.44 26.13 -5.93
CA SER A 295 -8.32 27.26 -6.22
C SER A 295 -9.47 27.36 -5.22
N SER A 296 -9.95 26.23 -4.71
CA SER A 296 -11.04 26.18 -3.75
C SER A 296 -10.69 26.78 -2.39
N THR A 297 -11.69 27.40 -1.76
CA THR A 297 -11.58 28.05 -0.45
C THR A 297 -12.17 27.22 0.70
N ASP A 298 -12.99 26.21 0.38
CA ASP A 298 -13.52 25.23 1.33
C ASP A 298 -12.79 23.88 1.23
N ALA A 299 -12.81 23.13 2.33
CA ALA A 299 -12.05 21.88 2.45
C ALA A 299 -12.56 20.77 1.52
N VAL A 300 -13.87 20.68 1.31
CA VAL A 300 -14.47 19.63 0.49
C VAL A 300 -14.05 19.79 -0.96
N SER A 301 -14.31 20.96 -1.55
CA SER A 301 -13.95 21.23 -2.94
C SER A 301 -12.42 21.16 -3.15
N ALA A 302 -11.64 21.67 -2.19
CA ALA A 302 -10.18 21.57 -2.24
C ALA A 302 -9.68 20.12 -2.22
N SER A 303 -10.31 19.25 -1.41
CA SER A 303 -10.00 17.82 -1.38
C SER A 303 -10.29 17.14 -2.71
N HIS A 304 -11.43 17.44 -3.35
CA HIS A 304 -11.72 16.94 -4.69
C HIS A 304 -10.70 17.42 -5.72
N GLU A 305 -10.35 18.71 -5.70
CA GLU A 305 -9.37 19.29 -6.63
C GLU A 305 -8.02 18.56 -6.53
N ILE A 306 -7.55 18.31 -5.30
CA ILE A 306 -6.30 17.60 -5.02
C ILE A 306 -6.38 16.14 -5.44
N ALA A 307 -7.45 15.43 -5.11
CA ALA A 307 -7.64 14.02 -5.48
C ALA A 307 -7.65 13.85 -7.01
N ASP A 308 -8.34 14.73 -7.73
CA ASP A 308 -8.36 14.73 -9.20
C ASP A 308 -6.98 15.02 -9.80
N PHE A 309 -6.22 15.94 -9.20
CA PHE A 309 -4.84 16.20 -9.62
C PHE A 309 -3.94 14.97 -9.40
N LEU A 310 -4.03 14.34 -8.23
CA LEU A 310 -3.28 13.12 -7.90
C LEU A 310 -3.64 12.00 -8.87
N HIS A 311 -4.92 11.79 -9.15
CA HIS A 311 -5.40 10.80 -10.11
C HIS A 311 -4.83 11.01 -11.52
N ARG A 312 -4.99 12.21 -12.11
CA ARG A 312 -4.42 12.53 -13.44
C ARG A 312 -2.90 12.38 -13.48
N ARG A 313 -2.22 12.76 -12.40
CA ARG A 313 -0.77 12.60 -12.28
C ARG A 313 -0.38 11.12 -12.20
N CYS A 314 -1.11 10.32 -11.44
CA CYS A 314 -0.90 8.88 -11.32
C CYS A 314 -0.99 8.20 -12.69
N HIS A 315 -2.06 8.47 -13.45
CA HIS A 315 -2.24 7.94 -14.81
C HIS A 315 -1.07 8.27 -15.73
N ARG A 316 -0.65 9.54 -15.78
CA ARG A 316 0.49 9.95 -16.62
C ARG A 316 1.78 9.23 -16.25
N ARG A 317 2.01 9.01 -14.95
CA ARG A 317 3.23 8.37 -14.45
C ARG A 317 3.25 6.87 -14.73
N GLU A 318 2.12 6.20 -14.56
CA GLU A 318 1.99 4.77 -14.84
C GLU A 318 1.66 4.48 -16.32
N HIS A 319 1.69 5.50 -17.18
CA HIS A 319 1.40 5.41 -18.63
C HIS A 319 0.02 4.80 -18.94
N LEU A 320 -0.96 5.10 -18.09
CA LEU A 320 -2.33 4.63 -18.23
C LEU A 320 -3.13 5.55 -19.17
N PRO A 321 -4.17 5.03 -19.85
CA PRO A 321 -5.09 5.85 -20.63
C PRO A 321 -5.59 7.03 -19.79
N THR A 322 -5.70 8.21 -20.41
CA THR A 322 -6.24 9.38 -19.70
C THR A 322 -7.70 9.09 -19.38
N PRO A 323 -8.13 9.25 -18.11
CA PRO A 323 -9.53 9.06 -17.76
C PRO A 323 -10.36 10.05 -18.57
N SER A 324 -11.44 9.57 -19.19
CA SER A 324 -12.43 10.46 -19.79
C SER A 324 -12.93 11.42 -18.70
N PRO A 325 -13.13 12.71 -18.99
CA PRO A 325 -13.68 13.63 -18.00
C PRO A 325 -15.01 13.05 -17.51
N SER A 326 -15.11 12.77 -16.20
CA SER A 326 -16.35 12.30 -15.60
C SER A 326 -17.45 13.31 -15.96
N PRO A 327 -18.62 12.88 -16.46
CA PRO A 327 -19.74 13.79 -16.63
C PRO A 327 -20.00 14.43 -15.28
N CYS A 328 -19.89 15.76 -15.20
CA CYS A 328 -20.32 16.50 -14.01
C CYS A 328 -21.80 16.19 -13.80
N HIS A 329 -22.10 15.42 -12.75
CA HIS A 329 -23.46 15.16 -12.31
C HIS A 329 -23.95 16.28 -11.39
#